data_AF-A0A351IYP9-F1
#
_entry.id   AF-A0A351IYP9-F1
#
_cell.length_a   1.000
_cell.length_b   1.000
_cell.length_c   1.000
_cell.angle_alpha   90.00
_cell.angle_beta   90.00
_cell.angle_gamma   90.00
#
_symmetry.space_group_name_H-M   'P 1'
#
loop_
_entity.id
_entity.type
_entity.pdbx_description
1 polymer ?
#
loop_
_entity_poly.entity_id
_entity_poly.type
_entity_poly.pdbx_seq_one_letter_code
_entity_poly.pdbx_strand_id
1 'polypeptide(L)'
;LVDTDEYNVNNADALYGMVCGIFAANYDIKDLFIDSSLKICSNNMDAFVTFIQRLEKLAHKYEVNCVTTVSVDIAELPASLNKYVY
;
A
#
# COMPACT_ATOMS: atom_id res chain seq x y z
N LEU A 1 -6.02 -14.33 -2.20
CA LEU A 1 -5.55 -13.36 -3.20
C LEU A 1 -6.77 -12.56 -3.63
N VAL A 2 -6.68 -11.24 -3.67
CA VAL A 2 -7.75 -10.37 -4.18
C VAL A 2 -7.19 -9.63 -5.38
N ASP A 3 -7.92 -9.65 -6.50
CA ASP A 3 -7.55 -8.91 -7.70
C ASP A 3 -8.18 -7.51 -7.64
N THR A 4 -7.37 -6.47 -7.55
CA THR A 4 -7.83 -5.08 -7.45
C THR A 4 -8.58 -4.61 -8.69
N ASP A 5 -8.29 -5.18 -9.86
CA ASP A 5 -8.92 -4.78 -11.12
C ASP A 5 -10.40 -5.19 -11.15
N GLU A 6 -10.77 -6.33 -10.54
CA GLU A 6 -12.17 -6.79 -10.42
C GLU A 6 -13.06 -5.82 -9.61
N TYR A 7 -12.45 -5.06 -8.70
CA TYR A 7 -13.15 -4.12 -7.81
C TYR A 7 -12.96 -2.66 -8.23
N ASN A 8 -12.39 -2.40 -9.41
CA ASN A 8 -12.04 -1.05 -9.87
C ASN A 8 -11.18 -0.25 -8.88
N VAL A 9 -10.31 -0.93 -8.13
CA VAL A 9 -9.34 -0.30 -7.24
C VAL A 9 -8.12 0.09 -8.09
N ASN A 10 -8.12 1.32 -8.58
CA ASN A 10 -7.16 1.79 -9.60
C ASN A 10 -6.49 3.14 -9.24
N ASN A 11 -6.57 3.54 -7.97
CA ASN A 11 -5.88 4.72 -7.45
C ASN A 11 -5.53 4.55 -5.97
N ALA A 12 -4.67 5.44 -5.47
CA ALA A 12 -4.15 5.41 -4.10
C ALA A 12 -5.24 5.48 -3.02
N ASP A 13 -6.28 6.29 -3.22
CA ASP A 13 -7.37 6.45 -2.24
C ASP A 13 -8.27 5.21 -2.19
N ALA A 14 -8.60 4.64 -3.34
CA ALA A 14 -9.36 3.39 -3.44
C ALA A 14 -8.59 2.23 -2.80
N LEU A 15 -7.29 2.12 -3.07
CA LEU A 15 -6.43 1.10 -2.46
C LEU A 15 -6.37 1.27 -0.94
N TYR A 16 -6.18 2.50 -0.45
CA TYR A 16 -6.21 2.77 0.98
C TYR A 16 -7.55 2.39 1.61
N GLY A 17 -8.66 2.76 0.99
CA GLY A 17 -10.01 2.41 1.46
C GLY A 17 -10.22 0.90 1.54
N MET A 18 -9.74 0.16 0.54
CA MET A 18 -9.76 -1.30 0.55
C MET A 18 -8.97 -1.89 1.72
N VAL A 19 -7.75 -1.38 1.99
CA VAL A 19 -6.94 -1.81 3.14
C VAL A 19 -7.64 -1.51 4.47
N CYS A 20 -8.23 -0.33 4.62
CA CYS A 20 -9.05 0.01 5.79
C CYS A 20 -10.20 -0.99 5.98
N GLY A 21 -10.87 -1.38 4.90
CA GLY A 21 -11.93 -2.39 4.92
C GLY A 21 -11.43 -3.76 5.38
N ILE A 22 -10.27 -4.21 4.88
CA ILE A 22 -9.65 -5.47 5.30
C ILE A 22 -9.35 -5.45 6.81
N PHE A 23 -8.75 -4.38 7.31
CA PHE A 23 -8.41 -4.24 8.73
C PHE A 23 -9.67 -4.19 9.61
N ALA A 24 -10.73 -3.52 9.14
CA ALA A 24 -12.00 -3.45 9.86
C ALA A 24 -12.75 -4.79 9.87
N ALA A 25 -12.61 -5.59 8.81
CA ALA A 25 -13.29 -6.88 8.68
C ALA A 25 -12.57 -8.00 9.44
N ASN A 26 -11.25 -7.94 9.55
CA ASN A 26 -10.45 -8.98 10.20
C ASN A 26 -9.46 -8.38 11.22
N TYR A 27 -9.90 -8.30 12.47
CA TYR A 27 -9.12 -7.78 13.59
C TYR A 27 -7.89 -8.63 13.97
N ASP A 28 -7.78 -9.87 13.49
CA ASP A 28 -6.65 -10.77 13.78
C ASP A 28 -5.67 -10.89 12.61
N ILE A 29 -5.77 -10.01 11.62
CA ILE A 29 -4.76 -9.97 10.55
C ILE A 29 -3.40 -9.56 11.13
N LYS A 30 -2.34 -10.27 10.75
CA LYS A 30 -0.95 -9.99 11.16
C LYS A 30 -0.09 -9.49 10.03
N ASP A 31 -0.30 -10.02 8.83
CA ASP A 31 0.46 -9.67 7.65
C ASP A 31 -0.47 -9.32 6.49
N LEU A 32 -0.17 -8.24 5.78
CA LEU A 32 -0.83 -7.83 4.55
C LEU A 32 0.21 -7.62 3.45
N PHE A 33 0.06 -8.33 2.34
CA PHE A 33 0.91 -8.19 1.16
C PHE A 33 0.13 -7.51 0.03
N ILE A 34 0.70 -6.44 -0.53
CA ILE A 34 0.11 -5.66 -1.62
C ILE A 34 1.08 -5.67 -2.79
N ASP A 35 0.72 -6.39 -3.86
CA ASP A 35 1.54 -6.46 -5.06
C ASP A 35 1.27 -5.27 -5.99
N SER A 36 2.30 -4.84 -6.73
CA SER A 36 2.19 -3.84 -7.80
C SER A 36 1.52 -2.53 -7.35
N SER A 37 1.77 -2.14 -6.10
CA SER A 37 1.08 -1.04 -5.43
C SER A 37 1.22 0.32 -6.15
N LEU A 38 2.38 0.60 -6.76
CA LEU A 38 2.59 1.81 -7.57
C LEU A 38 1.73 1.80 -8.85
N LYS A 39 1.58 0.64 -9.50
CA LYS A 39 0.70 0.48 -10.68
C LYS A 39 -0.75 0.74 -10.30
N ILE A 40 -1.21 0.22 -9.16
CA ILE A 40 -2.55 0.48 -8.61
C ILE A 40 -2.71 1.98 -8.31
N CYS A 41 -1.67 2.66 -7.86
CA CYS A 41 -1.66 4.12 -7.69
C CYS A 41 -1.56 4.89 -9.02
N SER A 42 -1.93 4.28 -10.14
CA SER A 42 -1.84 4.87 -11.49
C SER A 42 -0.42 5.34 -11.88
N ASN A 43 0.62 4.68 -11.36
CA ASN A 43 2.02 5.07 -11.50
C ASN A 43 2.32 6.51 -11.05
N ASN A 44 1.47 7.09 -10.18
CA ASN A 44 1.69 8.41 -9.62
C ASN A 44 2.51 8.29 -8.33
N MET A 45 3.77 8.72 -8.39
CA MET A 45 4.71 8.60 -7.27
C MET A 45 4.29 9.43 -6.05
N ASP A 46 3.76 10.65 -6.23
CA ASP A 46 3.33 11.49 -5.11
C ASP A 46 2.12 10.89 -4.38
N ALA A 47 1.16 10.35 -5.15
CA ALA A 47 0.02 9.65 -4.61
C ALA A 47 0.44 8.36 -3.88
N PHE A 48 1.40 7.63 -4.44
CA PHE A 48 1.99 6.45 -3.83
C PHE A 48 2.72 6.75 -2.51
N VAL A 49 3.54 7.81 -2.47
CA VAL A 49 4.20 8.26 -1.23
C VAL A 49 3.16 8.59 -0.16
N THR A 50 2.11 9.33 -0.53
CA THR A 50 1.01 9.66 0.37
C THR A 50 0.29 8.40 0.87
N PHE A 51 0.06 7.42 0.00
CA PHE A 51 -0.49 6.11 0.36
C PHE A 51 0.38 5.39 1.38
N ILE A 52 1.70 5.26 1.14
CA ILE A 52 2.63 4.59 2.06
C ILE A 52 2.64 5.25 3.44
N GLN A 53 2.64 6.59 3.51
CA GLN A 53 2.58 7.30 4.78
C GLN A 53 1.27 7.07 5.56
N ARG A 54 0.14 6.94 4.85
CA ARG A 54 -1.15 6.60 5.47
C ARG A 54 -1.20 5.14 5.90
N LEU A 55 -0.62 4.24 5.09
CA LEU A 55 -0.50 2.82 5.37
C LEU A 55 0.37 2.58 6.61
N GLU A 56 1.54 3.21 6.72
CA GLU A 56 2.43 3.13 7.90
C GLU A 56 1.67 3.44 9.19
N LYS A 57 0.92 4.55 9.22
CA LYS A 57 0.12 4.95 10.39
C LYS A 57 -0.96 3.93 10.75
N LEU A 58 -1.62 3.37 9.74
CA LEU A 58 -2.67 2.38 9.93
C LEU A 58 -2.09 1.05 10.41
N ALA A 59 -1.06 0.55 9.74
CA ALA A 59 -0.30 -0.64 10.08
C ALA A 59 0.19 -0.60 11.52
N HIS A 60 0.81 0.51 11.93
CA HIS A 60 1.28 0.70 13.31
C HIS A 60 0.13 0.70 14.32
N LYS A 61 -1.01 1.35 14.02
CA LYS A 61 -2.16 1.40 14.92
C LYS A 61 -2.76 0.01 15.21
N TYR A 62 -2.78 -0.85 14.21
CA TYR A 62 -3.39 -2.19 14.32
C TYR A 62 -2.34 -3.30 14.49
N GLU A 63 -1.07 -2.94 14.65
CA GLU A 63 0.06 -3.88 14.78
C GLU A 63 0.12 -4.92 13.64
N VAL A 64 -0.17 -4.47 12.42
CA VAL A 64 -0.15 -5.30 11.20
C VAL A 64 1.10 -5.01 10.41
N ASN A 65 1.86 -6.04 10.06
CA ASN A 65 2.97 -5.94 9.13
C ASN A 65 2.45 -5.80 7.70
N CYS A 66 2.74 -4.69 7.05
CA CYS A 66 2.34 -4.44 5.66
C CYS A 66 3.57 -4.46 4.75
N VAL A 67 3.55 -5.31 3.73
CA VAL A 67 4.61 -5.43 2.73
C VAL A 67 4.03 -5.06 1.38
N THR A 68 4.66 -4.10 0.70
CA THR A 68 4.24 -3.67 -0.63
C THR A 68 5.36 -3.90 -1.64
N THR A 69 5.05 -4.42 -2.82
CA THR A 69 6.00 -4.44 -3.94
C THR A 69 5.68 -3.32 -4.92
N VAL A 70 6.72 -2.83 -5.57
CA VAL A 70 6.66 -1.82 -6.63
C VAL A 70 7.64 -2.21 -7.73
N SER A 71 7.26 -1.95 -8.97
CA SER A 71 8.14 -2.16 -10.14
C SER A 71 8.71 -0.82 -10.58
N VAL A 72 9.76 -0.38 -9.89
CA VAL A 72 10.47 0.88 -10.17
C VAL A 72 11.93 0.73 -9.76
N ASP A 73 12.84 1.46 -10.41
CA ASP A 73 14.24 1.50 -10.00
C ASP A 73 14.36 2.20 -8.63
N ILE A 74 15.25 1.70 -7.77
CA ILE A 74 15.55 2.32 -6.48
C ILE A 74 16.04 3.76 -6.67
N ALA A 75 16.74 4.05 -7.76
CA ALA A 75 17.21 5.41 -8.07
C ALA A 75 16.06 6.41 -8.33
N GLU A 76 14.87 5.92 -8.69
CA GLU A 76 13.68 6.72 -8.95
C GLU A 76 12.77 6.85 -7.71
N LEU A 77 13.06 6.09 -6.65
CA LEU A 77 12.31 6.19 -5.40
C LEU A 77 12.65 7.49 -4.67
N PRO A 78 11.64 8.25 -4.22
CA PRO A 78 11.86 9.41 -3.37
C PRO A 78 12.60 9.02 -2.08
N ALA A 79 13.55 9.85 -1.65
CA ALA A 79 14.35 9.60 -0.46
C ALA A 79 13.52 9.37 0.82
N SER A 80 12.30 9.90 0.88
CA SER A 80 11.34 9.68 1.96
C SER A 80 10.92 8.21 2.13
N LEU A 81 11.06 7.40 1.08
CA LEU A 81 10.71 5.98 1.08
C LEU A 81 11.91 5.07 1.37
N ASN A 82 13.14 5.58 1.35
CA ASN A 82 14.35 4.77 1.53
C ASN A 82 14.36 3.98 2.84
N LYS A 83 13.69 4.47 3.89
CA LYS A 83 13.58 3.77 5.19
C LYS A 83 12.71 2.49 5.14
N TYR A 84 11.97 2.27 4.06
CA TYR A 84 11.09 1.10 3.89
C TYR A 84 11.64 0.08 2.90
N VAL A 85 12.70 0.42 2.15
CA VAL A 85 13.29 -0.47 1.15
C VAL A 85 14.21 -1.46 1.86
N TYR A 86 14.06 -2.74 1.55
CA TYR A 86 14.91 -3.83 2.04
C TYR A 86 15.17 -4.86 0.95
#